data_AF-A0A956YVA8-F1
#
_entry.id   AF-A0A956YVA8-F1
#
_cell.length_a   1.000
_cell.length_b   1.000
_cell.length_c   1.000
_cell.angle_alpha   90.00
_cell.angle_beta   90.00
_cell.angle_gamma   90.00
#
_symmetry.space_group_name_H-M   'P 1'
#
loop_
_entity.id
_entity.type
_entity.pdbx_description
1 polymer ?
#
loop_
_entity_poly.entity_id
_entity_poly.type
_entity_poly.pdbx_seq_one_letter_code
_entity_poly.pdbx_strand_id
1 'polypeptide(L)'
;MDLRHPNPTDSSSEAVNGSLQIPSVSLPKGGGAIRGIGEKFAANPVTGTGSVSVPIFTSPGRSDFGPQLSLSYDSGSGNGPFGFGWSLSLPSISRKTDKGLPQYLDADESDVFILSGSEDLVPVYEQDDQGNFTLDAAGNPIIHERQIGDYCVRRYRPRIEGLFARIERWRNEESGEIHWRSISKDNITTVYGKDNNSRIFDPSDPDPEHPARIFT
;
A
#
# COMPACT_ATOMS: atom_id res chain seq x y z
N MET A 1 30.20 -32.41 52.27
CA MET A 1 28.99 -32.94 51.60
C MET A 1 28.26 -31.74 51.03
N ASP A 2 28.59 -31.44 49.77
CA ASP A 2 27.93 -30.45 48.92
C ASP A 2 26.53 -30.92 48.55
N LEU A 3 25.54 -30.03 48.69
CA LEU A 3 24.26 -30.14 48.01
C LEU A 3 24.00 -28.81 47.28
N ARG A 4 24.01 -28.92 45.96
CA ARG A 4 23.79 -27.87 44.95
C ARG A 4 22.33 -27.47 44.91
N HIS A 5 22.04 -26.19 44.68
CA HIS A 5 20.89 -25.72 43.89
C HIS A 5 21.25 -24.38 43.18
N PRO A 6 20.59 -24.07 42.05
CA PRO A 6 21.25 -23.56 40.84
C PRO A 6 21.18 -22.04 40.63
N ASN A 7 22.06 -21.55 39.74
CA ASN A 7 22.16 -20.18 39.24
C ASN A 7 20.81 -19.64 38.69
N PRO A 8 20.45 -18.38 39.00
CA PRO A 8 19.53 -17.63 38.17
C PRO A 8 20.25 -17.19 36.88
N THR A 9 19.63 -17.52 35.76
CA THR A 9 19.93 -17.07 34.41
C THR A 9 20.11 -15.55 34.35
N ASP A 10 21.29 -15.12 33.91
CA ASP A 10 21.58 -13.74 33.56
C ASP A 10 20.86 -13.43 32.24
N SER A 11 19.77 -12.67 32.33
CA SER A 11 19.06 -12.14 31.17
C SER A 11 19.88 -10.98 30.60
N SER A 12 20.63 -11.26 29.53
CA SER A 12 21.35 -10.25 28.76
C SER A 12 20.35 -9.29 28.11
N SER A 13 20.15 -8.12 28.72
CA SER A 13 19.52 -6.97 28.07
C SER A 13 20.40 -6.51 26.91
N GLU A 14 19.94 -6.68 25.67
CA GLU A 14 20.57 -6.09 24.50
C GLU A 14 20.54 -4.57 24.61
N ALA A 15 21.70 -3.96 24.86
CA ALA A 15 21.89 -2.53 24.78
C ALA A 15 21.85 -2.10 23.30
N VAL A 16 20.80 -1.40 22.90
CA VAL A 16 20.72 -0.73 21.58
C VAL A 16 21.72 0.42 21.58
N ASN A 17 22.87 0.19 20.94
CA ASN A 17 23.95 1.16 20.83
C ASN A 17 23.63 2.17 19.70
N GLY A 18 22.79 3.16 20.00
CA GLY A 18 22.45 4.24 19.07
C GLY A 18 23.55 5.30 19.06
N SER A 19 24.54 5.18 18.17
CA SER A 19 25.54 6.25 17.98
C SER A 19 24.87 7.48 17.32
N LEU A 20 24.58 8.51 18.12
CA LEU A 20 24.19 9.83 17.62
C LEU A 20 25.38 10.46 16.90
N GLN A 21 25.35 10.49 15.56
CA GLN A 21 26.32 11.24 14.79
C GLN A 21 25.99 12.73 14.82
N ILE A 22 26.96 13.54 15.24
CA ILE A 22 26.86 14.99 15.20
C ILE A 22 26.97 15.43 13.73
N PRO A 23 26.02 16.23 13.20
CA PRO A 23 26.09 16.70 11.83
C PRO A 23 27.34 17.56 11.63
N SER A 24 28.09 17.27 10.57
CA SER A 24 29.27 18.04 10.17
C SER A 24 29.12 18.51 8.73
N VAL A 25 29.58 19.74 8.46
CA VAL A 25 29.56 20.31 7.12
C VAL A 25 30.89 20.00 6.45
N SER A 26 30.86 19.23 5.36
CA SER A 26 32.03 18.92 4.55
C SER A 26 31.72 19.13 3.08
N LEU A 27 32.71 19.61 2.32
CA LEU A 27 32.63 19.63 0.87
C LEU A 27 32.53 18.18 0.34
N PRO A 28 31.76 17.95 -0.74
CA PRO A 28 31.75 16.64 -1.39
C PRO A 28 33.17 16.32 -1.86
N LYS A 29 33.67 15.15 -1.47
CA LYS A 29 34.95 14.65 -2.00
C LYS A 29 34.74 14.34 -3.49
N GLY A 30 35.54 14.96 -4.35
CA GLY A 30 35.48 14.71 -5.79
C GLY A 30 35.72 13.24 -6.13
N GLY A 31 35.03 12.76 -7.17
CA GLY A 31 35.20 11.42 -7.73
C GLY A 31 35.64 11.48 -9.20
N GLY A 32 36.03 10.32 -9.76
CA GLY A 32 36.42 10.16 -11.17
C GLY A 32 35.86 8.90 -11.84
N ALA A 33 34.93 8.20 -11.18
CA ALA A 33 34.28 7.02 -11.74
C ALA A 33 33.04 7.42 -12.54
N ILE A 34 32.93 6.94 -13.77
CA ILE A 34 31.70 6.99 -14.56
C ILE A 34 30.87 5.76 -14.17
N ARG A 35 29.62 5.99 -13.77
CA ARG A 35 28.66 4.92 -13.42
C ARG A 35 27.42 5.07 -14.29
N GLY A 36 26.72 3.97 -14.53
CA GLY A 36 25.39 3.97 -15.14
C GLY A 36 24.36 4.67 -14.23
N ILE A 37 23.11 4.68 -14.66
CA ILE A 37 22.01 5.30 -13.92
C ILE A 37 21.39 4.36 -12.89
N GLY A 38 22.06 3.24 -12.57
CA GLY A 38 21.56 2.26 -11.61
C GLY A 38 20.50 1.33 -12.21
N GLU A 39 20.46 1.22 -13.53
CA GLU A 39 19.59 0.31 -14.26
C GLU A 39 19.86 -1.15 -13.87
N LYS A 40 18.79 -1.92 -13.77
CA LYS A 40 18.84 -3.36 -13.47
C LYS A 40 18.09 -4.14 -14.53
N PHE A 41 18.68 -5.24 -14.98
CA PHE A 41 18.04 -6.21 -15.87
C PHE A 41 17.88 -7.54 -15.12
N ALA A 42 16.72 -8.17 -15.26
CA ALA A 42 16.46 -9.49 -14.71
C ALA A 42 15.54 -10.30 -15.61
N ALA A 43 15.72 -11.62 -15.63
CA ALA A 43 14.78 -12.55 -16.22
C ALA A 43 13.93 -13.18 -15.11
N ASN A 44 12.61 -13.21 -15.26
CA ASN A 44 11.72 -13.88 -14.32
C ASN A 44 11.71 -15.39 -14.61
N PRO A 45 12.21 -16.25 -13.70
CA PRO A 45 12.34 -17.68 -13.97
C PRO A 45 11.00 -18.43 -14.03
N VAL A 46 9.93 -17.85 -13.50
CA VAL A 46 8.60 -18.47 -13.47
C VAL A 46 7.80 -18.14 -14.72
N THR A 47 7.83 -16.88 -15.16
CA THR A 47 7.06 -16.40 -16.33
C THR A 47 7.85 -16.42 -17.62
N GLY A 48 9.19 -16.47 -17.54
CA GLY A 48 10.07 -16.32 -18.69
C GLY A 48 10.17 -14.88 -19.23
N THR A 49 9.59 -13.89 -18.55
CA THR A 49 9.62 -12.49 -19.00
C THR A 49 10.96 -11.82 -18.72
N GLY A 50 11.34 -10.89 -19.59
CA GLY A 50 12.47 -9.98 -19.37
C GLY A 50 11.99 -8.70 -18.68
N SER A 51 12.72 -8.26 -17.66
CA SER A 51 12.41 -7.06 -16.90
C SER A 51 13.59 -6.09 -16.84
N VAL A 52 13.30 -4.79 -16.91
CA VAL A 52 14.27 -3.71 -16.71
C VAL A 52 13.71 -2.71 -15.73
N SER A 53 14.51 -2.21 -14.79
CA SER A 53 14.14 -1.10 -13.92
C SER A 53 15.16 0.02 -14.05
N VAL A 54 14.67 1.22 -14.35
CA VAL A 54 15.46 2.45 -14.44
C VAL A 54 14.98 3.41 -13.34
N PRO A 55 15.79 3.67 -12.30
CA PRO A 55 15.38 4.59 -11.23
C PRO A 55 15.32 6.02 -11.75
N ILE A 56 14.33 6.78 -11.30
CA ILE A 56 14.21 8.21 -11.56
C ILE A 56 14.68 8.93 -10.30
N PHE A 57 15.90 9.45 -10.34
CA PHE A 57 16.46 10.15 -9.18
C PHE A 57 15.80 11.51 -9.01
N THR A 58 15.30 11.74 -7.80
CA THR A 58 14.85 13.04 -7.33
C THR A 58 15.85 13.59 -6.32
N SER A 59 15.84 14.91 -6.11
CA SER A 59 16.66 15.50 -5.05
C SER A 59 16.22 14.95 -3.69
N PRO A 60 17.15 14.51 -2.82
CA PRO A 60 16.77 13.97 -1.51
C PRO A 60 15.92 14.95 -0.72
N GLY A 61 14.80 14.46 -0.20
CA GLY A 61 13.96 15.22 0.71
C GLY A 61 14.54 15.26 2.12
N ARG A 62 13.84 15.95 3.02
CA ARG A 62 14.20 15.94 4.45
C ARG A 62 14.01 14.54 5.01
N SER A 63 15.01 14.04 5.73
CA SER A 63 15.00 12.69 6.30
C SER A 63 14.72 11.60 5.25
N ASP A 64 15.26 11.78 4.04
CA ASP A 64 15.05 10.90 2.89
C ASP A 64 13.58 10.70 2.48
N PHE A 65 12.68 11.56 2.97
CA PHE A 65 11.28 11.53 2.60
C PHE A 65 11.09 12.19 1.23
N GLY A 66 10.98 11.36 0.21
CA GLY A 66 10.77 11.79 -1.17
C GLY A 66 10.14 10.68 -2.01
N PRO A 67 9.70 11.01 -3.23
CA PRO A 67 9.11 10.04 -4.12
C PRO A 67 10.18 9.05 -4.60
N GLN A 68 9.90 7.76 -4.41
CA GLN A 68 10.69 6.68 -4.99
C GLN A 68 10.04 6.28 -6.31
N LEU A 69 10.66 6.68 -7.42
CA LEU A 69 10.14 6.48 -8.75
C LEU A 69 11.09 5.61 -9.57
N SER A 70 10.53 4.69 -10.34
CA SER A 70 11.25 3.92 -11.32
C SER A 70 10.39 3.70 -12.55
N LEU A 71 11.03 3.79 -13.72
CA LEU A 71 10.45 3.30 -14.95
C LEU A 71 10.74 1.80 -15.05
N SER A 72 9.69 1.00 -15.10
CA SER A 72 9.74 -0.45 -15.05
C SER A 72 9.26 -1.02 -16.38
N TYR A 73 10.08 -1.88 -16.98
CA TYR A 73 9.77 -2.66 -18.17
C TYR A 73 9.49 -4.11 -17.79
N ASP A 74 8.45 -4.70 -18.36
CA ASP A 74 8.25 -6.15 -18.41
C ASP A 74 7.77 -6.54 -19.81
N SER A 75 8.43 -7.53 -20.42
CA SER A 75 8.15 -7.96 -21.80
C SER A 75 6.76 -8.57 -22.01
N GLY A 76 6.09 -8.98 -20.93
CA GLY A 76 4.70 -9.44 -20.92
C GLY A 76 3.67 -8.34 -20.63
N SER A 77 4.11 -7.12 -20.32
CA SER A 77 3.21 -5.99 -20.08
C SER A 77 2.70 -5.35 -21.38
N GLY A 78 1.49 -4.79 -21.32
CA GLY A 78 0.83 -4.16 -22.46
C GLY A 78 1.33 -2.75 -22.77
N ASN A 79 0.51 -2.00 -23.52
CA ASN A 79 0.79 -0.60 -23.84
C ASN A 79 0.41 0.33 -22.68
N GLY A 80 1.14 1.43 -22.54
CA GLY A 80 0.89 2.45 -21.53
C GLY A 80 1.47 3.81 -21.92
N PRO A 81 1.35 4.83 -21.05
CA PRO A 81 1.80 6.20 -21.35
C PRO A 81 3.30 6.32 -21.66
N PHE A 82 4.10 5.35 -21.23
CA PHE A 82 5.56 5.32 -21.42
C PHE A 82 5.99 4.37 -22.55
N GLY A 83 5.04 3.86 -23.33
CA GLY A 83 5.27 2.91 -24.42
C GLY A 83 5.01 1.46 -24.03
N PHE A 84 5.16 0.57 -25.01
CA PHE A 84 4.86 -0.85 -24.84
C PHE A 84 5.80 -1.52 -23.84
N GLY A 85 5.24 -2.24 -22.87
CA GLY A 85 5.97 -2.93 -21.81
C GLY A 85 6.47 -2.01 -20.70
N TRP A 86 6.38 -0.69 -20.84
CA TRP A 86 6.89 0.29 -19.87
C TRP A 86 5.78 0.86 -19.00
N SER A 87 6.07 1.01 -17.71
CA SER A 87 5.17 1.61 -16.72
C SER A 87 5.94 2.44 -15.71
N LEU A 88 5.28 3.45 -15.14
CA LEU A 88 5.76 4.15 -13.95
C LEU A 88 5.14 3.48 -12.72
N SER A 89 5.97 3.03 -11.79
CA SER A 89 5.52 2.33 -10.59
C SER A 89 4.94 3.31 -9.56
N LEU A 90 3.66 3.67 -9.72
CA LEU A 90 2.91 4.46 -8.75
C LEU A 90 1.96 3.56 -7.95
N PRO A 91 1.88 3.71 -6.62
CA PRO A 91 0.93 2.95 -5.83
C PRO A 91 -0.49 3.43 -6.12
N SER A 92 -1.42 2.49 -6.30
CA SER A 92 -2.84 2.76 -6.56
C SER A 92 -3.71 1.73 -5.86
N ILE A 93 -5.00 2.02 -5.73
CA ILE A 93 -6.02 1.02 -5.37
C ILE A 93 -6.97 0.95 -6.56
N SER A 94 -7.23 -0.25 -7.08
CA SER A 94 -8.11 -0.43 -8.25
C SER A 94 -9.19 -1.45 -7.97
N ARG A 95 -10.30 -1.42 -8.70
CA ARG A 95 -11.25 -2.54 -8.73
C ARG A 95 -10.67 -3.68 -9.57
N LYS A 96 -10.91 -4.91 -9.12
CA LYS A 96 -10.48 -6.15 -9.78
C LYS A 96 -11.35 -6.44 -11.00
N THR A 97 -10.73 -6.81 -12.12
CA THR A 97 -11.43 -7.05 -13.41
C THR A 97 -11.15 -8.40 -14.04
N ASP A 98 -10.27 -9.22 -13.45
CA ASP A 98 -9.88 -10.54 -13.99
C ASP A 98 -11.02 -11.58 -13.96
N LYS A 99 -12.02 -11.37 -13.10
CA LYS A 99 -13.16 -12.28 -12.85
C LYS A 99 -14.52 -11.69 -13.23
N GLY A 100 -14.54 -10.61 -13.98
CA GLY A 100 -15.75 -9.93 -14.41
C GLY A 100 -15.65 -8.42 -14.30
N LEU A 101 -16.69 -7.73 -14.76
CA LEU A 101 -16.77 -6.28 -14.65
C LEU A 101 -17.22 -5.87 -13.24
N PRO A 102 -16.63 -4.81 -12.65
CA PRO A 102 -17.11 -4.25 -11.40
C PRO A 102 -18.56 -3.77 -11.52
N GLN A 103 -19.37 -4.03 -10.50
CA GLN A 103 -20.78 -3.66 -10.45
C GLN A 103 -21.02 -2.33 -9.73
N TYR A 104 -20.03 -1.84 -8.97
CA TYR A 104 -20.10 -0.60 -8.19
C TYR A 104 -21.21 -0.59 -7.13
N LEU A 105 -21.60 -1.77 -6.64
CA LEU A 105 -22.56 -1.93 -5.54
C LEU A 105 -21.81 -2.08 -4.21
N ASP A 106 -21.18 -0.98 -3.77
CA ASP A 106 -20.26 -0.97 -2.62
C ASP A 106 -20.93 -1.26 -1.27
N ALA A 107 -22.25 -1.07 -1.18
CA ALA A 107 -23.03 -1.43 0.00
C ALA A 107 -23.09 -2.96 0.18
N ASP A 108 -23.12 -3.70 -0.94
CA ASP A 108 -23.24 -5.16 -0.97
C ASP A 108 -21.88 -5.87 -1.08
N GLU A 109 -20.77 -5.10 -1.04
CA GLU A 109 -19.40 -5.60 -1.29
C GLU A 109 -19.30 -6.44 -2.58
N SER A 110 -19.95 -5.96 -3.67
CA SER A 110 -19.99 -6.69 -4.94
C SER A 110 -18.62 -6.84 -5.62
N ASP A 111 -17.68 -5.95 -5.30
CA ASP A 111 -16.42 -5.80 -6.00
C ASP A 111 -15.22 -6.01 -5.07
N VAL A 112 -14.15 -6.57 -5.63
CA VAL A 112 -12.87 -6.74 -4.94
C VAL A 112 -11.93 -5.60 -5.32
N PHE A 113 -11.23 -5.04 -4.34
CA PHE A 113 -10.22 -4.02 -4.56
C PHE A 113 -8.82 -4.65 -4.60
N ILE A 114 -7.88 -4.04 -5.31
CA ILE A 114 -6.49 -4.48 -5.42
C ILE A 114 -5.58 -3.33 -5.00
N LEU A 115 -4.65 -3.57 -4.08
CA LEU A 115 -3.60 -2.61 -3.75
C LEU A 115 -2.37 -2.85 -4.64
N SER A 116 -1.93 -1.79 -5.32
CA SER A 116 -0.73 -1.73 -6.16
C SER A 116 -0.61 -2.91 -7.14
N GLY A 117 -1.73 -3.30 -7.74
CA GLY A 117 -1.82 -4.30 -8.80
C GLY A 117 -1.53 -5.76 -8.40
N SER A 118 -1.33 -6.06 -7.11
CA SER A 118 -0.86 -7.39 -6.68
C SER A 118 -1.71 -8.03 -5.59
N GLU A 119 -2.30 -7.25 -4.68
CA GLU A 119 -2.95 -7.81 -3.49
C GLU A 119 -4.46 -7.57 -3.48
N ASP A 120 -5.24 -8.66 -3.56
CA ASP A 120 -6.68 -8.65 -3.33
C ASP A 120 -6.97 -8.17 -1.90
N LEU A 121 -7.71 -7.08 -1.77
CA LEU A 121 -8.18 -6.58 -0.50
C LEU A 121 -9.48 -7.26 -0.12
N VAL A 122 -9.58 -7.66 1.13
CA VAL A 122 -10.79 -8.20 1.75
C VAL A 122 -11.16 -7.35 2.96
N PRO A 123 -12.46 -7.16 3.24
CA PRO A 123 -12.88 -6.46 4.44
C PRO A 123 -12.39 -7.20 5.68
N VAL A 124 -12.01 -6.43 6.69
CA VAL A 124 -11.75 -6.95 8.03
C VAL A 124 -13.07 -7.02 8.77
N TYR A 125 -13.34 -8.12 9.46
CA TYR A 125 -14.52 -8.26 10.30
C TYR A 125 -14.21 -7.85 11.74
N GLU A 126 -15.23 -7.36 12.45
CA GLU A 126 -15.15 -7.06 13.87
C GLU A 126 -14.87 -8.34 14.66
N GLN A 127 -14.07 -8.18 15.72
CA GLN A 127 -13.72 -9.25 16.63
C GLN A 127 -13.99 -8.79 18.07
N ASP A 128 -14.50 -9.69 18.89
CA ASP A 128 -14.65 -9.47 20.33
C ASP A 128 -13.29 -9.52 21.06
N ASP A 129 -13.30 -9.25 22.37
CA ASP A 129 -12.10 -9.29 23.22
C ASP A 129 -11.41 -10.68 23.27
N GLN A 130 -12.11 -11.73 22.83
CA GLN A 130 -11.62 -13.10 22.77
C GLN A 130 -11.11 -13.47 21.36
N GLY A 131 -11.22 -12.55 20.39
CA GLY A 131 -10.80 -12.73 19.00
C GLY A 131 -11.82 -13.43 18.10
N ASN A 132 -13.04 -13.70 18.58
CA ASN A 132 -14.10 -14.30 17.77
C ASN A 132 -14.78 -13.24 16.91
N PHE A 133 -15.22 -13.61 15.70
CA PHE A 133 -15.98 -12.68 14.86
C PHE A 133 -17.31 -12.31 15.51
N THR A 134 -17.59 -11.02 15.54
CA THR A 134 -18.91 -10.52 15.92
C THR A 134 -19.88 -10.74 14.77
N LEU A 135 -21.06 -11.28 15.06
CA LEU A 135 -22.05 -11.66 14.06
C LEU A 135 -23.29 -10.74 14.15
N ASP A 136 -23.90 -10.46 13.00
CA ASP A 136 -25.18 -9.75 12.90
C ASP A 136 -26.37 -10.66 13.31
N ALA A 137 -27.58 -10.10 13.27
CA ALA A 137 -28.81 -10.83 13.61
C ALA A 137 -29.10 -12.03 12.67
N ALA A 138 -28.50 -12.06 11.49
CA ALA A 138 -28.60 -13.16 10.52
C ALA A 138 -27.44 -14.17 10.64
N GLY A 139 -26.49 -13.94 11.55
CA GLY A 139 -25.33 -14.80 11.77
C GLY A 139 -24.14 -14.52 10.84
N ASN A 140 -24.13 -13.41 10.10
CA ASN A 140 -23.01 -13.04 9.24
C ASN A 140 -21.97 -12.21 10.00
N PRO A 141 -20.66 -12.36 9.72
CA PRO A 141 -19.63 -11.51 10.31
C PRO A 141 -19.85 -10.02 10.01
N ILE A 142 -19.80 -9.18 11.05
CA ILE A 142 -19.93 -7.73 10.92
C ILE A 142 -18.62 -7.16 10.40
N ILE A 143 -18.68 -6.32 9.37
CA ILE A 143 -17.51 -5.63 8.83
C ILE A 143 -17.03 -4.59 9.86
N HIS A 144 -15.72 -4.52 10.06
CA HIS A 144 -15.10 -3.52 10.92
C HIS A 144 -15.16 -2.13 10.27
N GLU A 145 -16.21 -1.40 10.64
CA GLU A 145 -16.47 -0.01 10.26
C GLU A 145 -16.51 0.89 11.48
N ARG A 146 -16.02 2.12 11.33
CA ARG A 146 -16.07 3.11 12.41
C ARG A 146 -16.39 4.48 11.87
N GLN A 147 -17.20 5.23 12.61
CA GLN A 147 -17.44 6.63 12.32
C GLN A 147 -16.27 7.49 12.82
N ILE A 148 -15.73 8.33 11.94
CA ILE A 148 -14.69 9.30 12.26
C ILE A 148 -15.08 10.66 11.65
N GLY A 149 -15.62 11.55 12.49
CA GLY A 149 -16.19 12.81 12.00
C GLY A 149 -17.35 12.52 11.05
N ASP A 150 -17.27 13.03 9.83
CA ASP A 150 -18.28 12.86 8.77
C ASP A 150 -18.00 11.66 7.85
N TYR A 151 -17.10 10.76 8.26
CA TYR A 151 -16.68 9.62 7.46
C TYR A 151 -17.02 8.29 8.12
N CYS A 152 -17.61 7.40 7.33
CA CYS A 152 -17.65 5.97 7.62
C CYS A 152 -16.38 5.31 7.09
N VAL A 153 -15.59 4.73 7.99
CA VAL A 153 -14.26 4.18 7.69
C VAL A 153 -14.27 2.66 7.82
N ARG A 154 -14.16 1.97 6.68
CA ARG A 154 -14.11 0.51 6.57
C ARG A 154 -12.66 0.03 6.50
N ARG A 155 -12.31 -0.99 7.29
CA ARG A 155 -10.96 -1.56 7.29
C ARG A 155 -10.84 -2.72 6.31
N TYR A 156 -9.74 -2.73 5.55
CA TYR A 156 -9.36 -3.79 4.63
C TYR A 156 -8.00 -4.39 5.01
N ARG A 157 -7.74 -5.61 4.52
CA ARG A 157 -6.43 -6.26 4.57
C ARG A 157 -6.15 -7.01 3.26
N PRO A 158 -4.89 -7.20 2.88
CA PRO A 158 -4.53 -8.14 1.82
C PRO A 158 -5.04 -9.55 2.13
N ARG A 159 -5.47 -10.28 1.11
CA ARG A 159 -5.83 -11.70 1.22
C ARG A 159 -4.63 -12.53 1.67
N ILE A 160 -3.43 -12.16 1.22
CA ILE A 160 -2.15 -12.71 1.67
C ILE A 160 -1.39 -11.59 2.35
N GLU A 161 -1.23 -11.68 3.67
CA GLU A 161 -0.57 -10.62 4.44
C GLU A 161 0.94 -10.59 4.18
N GLY A 162 1.50 -9.38 4.04
CA GLY A 162 2.93 -9.19 3.79
C GLY A 162 3.42 -7.76 4.06
N LEU A 163 2.56 -6.75 3.88
CA LEU A 163 2.89 -5.36 4.15
C LEU A 163 2.66 -4.96 5.61
N PHE A 164 1.76 -5.67 6.31
CA PHE A 164 1.26 -5.30 7.64
C PHE A 164 0.79 -3.83 7.69
N ALA A 165 0.32 -3.33 6.56
CA ALA A 165 -0.18 -1.98 6.42
C ALA A 165 -1.64 -1.93 6.88
N ARG A 166 -2.01 -0.85 7.54
CA ARG A 166 -3.41 -0.55 7.83
C ARG A 166 -4.03 0.08 6.59
N ILE A 167 -5.01 -0.58 5.98
CA ILE A 167 -5.68 -0.12 4.77
C ILE A 167 -7.13 0.19 5.10
N GLU A 168 -7.62 1.35 4.66
CA GLU A 168 -8.95 1.85 4.99
C GLU A 168 -9.61 2.51 3.79
N ARG A 169 -10.90 2.23 3.60
CA ARG A 169 -11.79 2.95 2.70
C ARG A 169 -12.56 3.98 3.51
N TRP A 170 -12.45 5.24 3.12
CA TRP A 170 -13.08 6.37 3.78
C TRP A 170 -14.20 6.89 2.89
N ARG A 171 -15.45 6.76 3.35
CA ARG A 171 -16.63 7.27 2.64
C ARG A 171 -17.22 8.44 3.43
N ASN A 172 -17.37 9.59 2.79
CA ASN A 172 -18.08 10.71 3.40
C ASN A 172 -19.59 10.38 3.47
N GLU A 173 -20.22 10.61 4.62
CA GLU A 173 -21.62 10.23 4.82
C GLU A 173 -22.62 11.15 4.11
N GLU A 174 -22.25 12.43 3.91
CA GLU A 174 -23.11 13.42 3.27
C GLU A 174 -22.98 13.36 1.74
N SER A 175 -21.75 13.45 1.22
CA SER A 175 -21.49 13.47 -0.23
C SER A 175 -21.39 12.08 -0.85
N GLY A 176 -21.16 11.04 -0.05
CA GLY A 176 -20.88 9.69 -0.54
C GLY A 176 -19.48 9.51 -1.14
N GLU A 177 -18.67 10.56 -1.20
CA GLU A 177 -17.33 10.51 -1.81
C GLU A 177 -16.42 9.51 -1.10
N ILE A 178 -15.68 8.75 -1.90
CA ILE A 178 -14.75 7.73 -1.40
C ILE A 178 -13.31 8.17 -1.67
N HIS A 179 -12.45 7.95 -0.67
CA HIS A 179 -11.01 7.91 -0.84
C HIS A 179 -10.44 6.76 -0.03
N TRP A 180 -9.19 6.38 -0.32
CA TRP A 180 -8.51 5.33 0.43
C TRP A 180 -7.32 5.87 1.17
N ARG A 181 -7.00 5.22 2.28
CA ARG A 181 -5.82 5.51 3.09
C ARG A 181 -5.09 4.23 3.42
N SER A 182 -3.76 4.23 3.24
CA SER A 182 -2.88 3.20 3.79
C SER A 182 -1.90 3.81 4.77
N ILE A 183 -1.58 3.08 5.84
CA ILE A 183 -0.56 3.43 6.81
C ILE A 183 0.41 2.27 6.90
N SER A 184 1.66 2.47 6.50
CA SER A 184 2.70 1.44 6.54
C SER A 184 3.16 1.16 7.99
N LYS A 185 3.89 0.05 8.18
CA LYS A 185 4.54 -0.26 9.48
C LYS A 185 5.52 0.82 9.94
N ASP A 186 6.06 1.59 9.01
CA ASP A 186 6.98 2.71 9.26
C ASP A 186 6.21 4.04 9.50
N ASN A 187 4.89 3.95 9.71
CA ASN A 187 3.98 5.06 9.97
C ASN A 187 3.91 6.10 8.83
N ILE A 188 4.17 5.66 7.58
CA ILE A 188 3.96 6.49 6.38
C ILE A 188 2.49 6.37 5.98
N THR A 189 1.80 7.51 5.88
CA THR A 189 0.42 7.58 5.41
C THR A 189 0.39 7.93 3.91
N THR A 190 -0.29 7.10 3.12
CA THR A 190 -0.59 7.37 1.71
C THR A 190 -2.09 7.49 1.53
N VAL A 191 -2.52 8.48 0.75
CA VAL A 191 -3.92 8.74 0.43
C VAL A 191 -4.12 8.57 -1.08
N TYR A 192 -5.18 7.87 -1.47
CA TYR A 192 -5.52 7.58 -2.87
C TYR A 192 -6.91 8.11 -3.19
N GLY A 193 -7.10 8.68 -4.39
CA GLY A 193 -8.39 9.16 -4.87
C GLY A 193 -9.02 10.23 -3.97
N LYS A 194 -8.22 11.18 -3.46
CA LYS A 194 -8.72 12.25 -2.58
C LYS A 194 -9.59 13.27 -3.33
N ASP A 195 -9.35 13.42 -4.62
CA ASP A 195 -10.01 14.31 -5.56
C ASP A 195 -10.05 13.70 -6.97
N ASN A 196 -10.75 14.35 -7.91
CA ASN A 196 -10.92 13.84 -9.26
C ASN A 196 -9.65 13.87 -10.13
N ASN A 197 -8.59 14.57 -9.69
CA ASN A 197 -7.26 14.51 -10.35
C ASN A 197 -6.47 13.24 -9.98
N SER A 198 -6.92 12.53 -8.94
CA SER A 198 -6.31 11.31 -8.43
C SER A 198 -7.25 10.09 -8.54
N ARG A 199 -8.32 10.21 -9.34
CA ARG A 199 -9.32 9.16 -9.60
C ARG A 199 -9.40 8.85 -11.09
N ILE A 200 -9.71 7.60 -11.43
CA ILE A 200 -10.27 7.22 -12.73
C ILE A 200 -11.71 6.80 -12.48
N PHE A 201 -12.67 7.44 -13.13
CA PHE A 201 -14.10 7.20 -12.93
C PHE A 201 -14.86 7.16 -14.26
N ASP A 202 -16.10 6.67 -14.23
CA ASP A 202 -16.98 6.62 -15.41
C ASP A 202 -17.22 8.06 -15.95
N PRO A 203 -16.82 8.39 -17.18
CA PRO A 203 -17.06 9.73 -17.74
C PRO A 203 -18.55 10.03 -17.96
N SER A 204 -19.40 9.00 -17.89
CA SER A 204 -20.86 9.14 -17.96
C SER A 204 -21.53 9.13 -16.58
N ASP A 205 -20.77 9.25 -15.49
CA ASP A 205 -21.32 9.36 -14.14
C ASP A 205 -22.28 10.57 -14.05
N PRO A 206 -23.48 10.40 -13.46
CA PRO A 206 -24.45 11.49 -13.34
C PRO A 206 -23.94 12.69 -12.53
N ASP A 207 -22.96 12.49 -11.63
CA ASP A 207 -22.30 13.57 -10.89
C ASP A 207 -20.77 13.49 -11.05
N PRO A 208 -20.20 14.14 -12.09
CA PRO A 208 -18.76 14.12 -12.32
C PRO A 208 -17.94 14.87 -11.27
N GLU A 209 -18.54 15.76 -10.47
CA GLU A 209 -17.86 16.44 -9.37
C GLU A 209 -17.70 15.50 -8.17
N HIS A 210 -18.70 14.63 -7.94
CA HIS A 210 -18.71 13.63 -6.87
C HIS A 210 -19.00 12.21 -7.41
N PRO A 211 -18.08 11.63 -8.22
CA PRO A 211 -18.36 10.39 -8.94
C PRO A 211 -18.55 9.21 -7.98
N ALA A 212 -19.59 8.43 -8.21
CA ALA A 212 -19.84 7.20 -7.46
C ALA A 212 -19.11 6.00 -8.09
N ARG A 213 -18.93 6.00 -9.41
CA ARG A 213 -18.29 4.90 -10.15
C ARG A 213 -16.79 5.10 -10.33
N ILE A 214 -16.05 4.99 -9.23
CA ILE A 214 -14.58 5.12 -9.20
C ILE A 214 -13.92 3.76 -9.43
N PHE A 215 -13.05 3.69 -10.43
CA PHE A 215 -12.25 2.51 -10.80
C PHE A 215 -10.93 2.44 -10.04
N THR A 216 -10.20 3.55 -9.96
CA THR A 216 -8.94 3.73 -9.21
C THR A 216 -8.92 5.06 -8.49
#